data_AF-A0A956B931-F1
#
_entry.id   AF-A0A956B931-F1
#
_cell.length_a   1.000
_cell.length_b   1.000
_cell.length_c   1.000
_cell.angle_alpha   90.00
_cell.angle_beta   90.00
_cell.angle_gamma   90.00
#
_symmetry.space_group_name_H-M   'P 1'
#
loop_
_entity.id
_entity.type
_entity.pdbx_description
1 polymer ?
#
loop_
_entity_poly.entity_id
_entity_poly.type
_entity_poly.pdbx_seq_one_letter_code
_entity_poly.pdbx_strand_id
1 'polypeptide(L)'
;MESFAKNGNPNTSYDYGTSDDIRLASNTCGGVYALDVAPDPAIGSDYVAQNWRAIVVGQEMSYGQGSPYAGNTCSVNGIANPDNVTFMVGYDTLIIGEDTGSGHQNDAVWAYDMLTGKLTRILTTPYGSETTSPYWYPDLGGFGYLKLVVQHPYGESDSNQSTGPMD
;
A
#
# COMPACT_ATOMS: atom_id res chain seq x y z
N MET A 1 8.03 3.70 10.56
CA MET A 1 8.91 3.98 11.72
C MET A 1 8.95 5.48 11.90
N GLU A 2 8.25 5.93 12.92
CA GLU A 2 8.33 7.30 13.40
C GLU A 2 9.41 7.31 14.47
N SER A 3 10.35 8.25 14.42
CA SER A 3 11.47 8.31 15.38
C SER A 3 10.94 8.47 16.80
N PHE A 4 11.11 7.44 17.63
CA PHE A 4 10.63 7.35 19.01
C PHE A 4 9.13 7.64 19.16
N ALA A 5 8.33 7.23 18.17
CA ALA A 5 6.89 7.42 18.16
C ALA A 5 6.10 6.27 17.51
N LYS A 6 4.81 6.22 17.83
CA LYS A 6 3.81 5.34 17.21
C LYS A 6 2.53 6.15 16.99
N ASN A 7 2.10 6.27 15.74
CA ASN A 7 0.89 6.99 15.35
C ASN A 7 0.88 8.43 15.92
N GLY A 8 2.00 9.12 15.81
CA GLY A 8 2.22 10.48 16.29
C GLY A 8 2.44 10.63 17.80
N ASN A 9 2.39 9.54 18.57
CA ASN A 9 2.55 9.58 20.03
C ASN A 9 3.92 9.07 20.47
N PRO A 10 4.57 9.68 21.48
CA PRO A 10 5.86 9.21 21.99
C PRO A 10 5.82 7.74 22.38
N ASN A 11 6.71 6.93 21.80
CA ASN A 11 6.82 5.51 22.07
C ASN A 11 8.22 5.01 21.67
N THR A 12 8.95 4.43 22.62
CA THR A 12 10.32 3.93 22.39
C THR A 12 10.37 2.43 22.11
N SER A 13 9.25 1.70 22.13
CA SER A 13 9.25 0.23 22.06
C SER A 13 9.80 -0.33 20.75
N TYR A 14 9.69 0.43 19.66
CA TYR A 14 10.10 -0.01 18.32
C TYR A 14 11.52 0.45 17.92
N ASP A 15 12.11 1.39 18.67
CA ASP A 15 13.45 1.93 18.41
C ASP A 15 14.48 1.47 19.45
N TYR A 16 14.04 0.79 20.50
CA TYR A 16 14.93 0.27 21.52
C TYR A 16 15.83 -0.84 20.95
N GLY A 17 17.13 -0.55 20.87
CA GLY A 17 18.13 -1.49 20.33
C GLY A 17 18.35 -1.38 18.82
N THR A 18 17.74 -0.40 18.15
CA THR A 18 18.02 -0.06 16.75
C THR A 18 18.87 1.22 16.67
N SER A 19 19.43 1.50 15.50
CA SER A 19 20.13 2.76 15.20
C SER A 19 19.19 3.92 14.86
N ASP A 20 17.88 3.66 14.73
CA ASP A 20 16.87 4.62 14.26
C ASP A 20 17.33 5.36 12.98
N ASP A 21 17.81 4.58 12.00
CA ASP A 21 18.37 5.11 10.74
C ASP A 21 17.27 5.59 9.77
N ILE A 22 16.04 5.08 9.89
CA ILE A 22 14.91 5.44 9.04
C ILE A 22 13.90 6.23 9.87
N ARG A 23 13.85 7.53 9.63
CA ARG A 23 12.95 8.46 10.33
C ARG A 23 11.93 9.04 9.38
N LEU A 24 10.66 8.69 9.59
CA LEU A 24 9.53 9.23 8.83
C LEU A 24 8.61 10.05 9.72
N ALA A 25 7.91 11.02 9.10
CA ALA A 25 6.75 11.62 9.73
C ALA A 25 5.64 10.56 9.88
N SER A 26 4.79 10.73 10.90
CA SER A 26 3.59 9.93 11.08
C SER A 26 2.70 10.03 9.84
N ASN A 27 2.24 8.88 9.37
CA ASN A 27 1.22 8.76 8.33
C ASN A 27 0.57 7.38 8.45
N THR A 28 -0.66 7.34 8.98
CA THR A 28 -1.38 6.09 9.18
C THR A 28 -1.86 5.46 7.88
N CYS A 29 -1.90 6.22 6.77
CA CYS A 29 -2.24 5.72 5.44
C CYS A 29 -1.05 5.11 4.70
N GLY A 30 0.17 5.23 5.24
CA GLY A 30 1.37 4.61 4.67
C GLY A 30 1.80 5.21 3.33
N GLY A 31 2.62 4.46 2.59
CA GLY A 31 3.15 4.88 1.29
C GLY A 31 4.09 3.84 0.69
N VAL A 32 4.37 3.98 -0.60
CA VAL A 32 5.29 3.15 -1.36
C VAL A 32 6.57 3.94 -1.63
N TYR A 33 7.71 3.29 -1.39
CA TYR A 33 9.05 3.88 -1.54
C TYR A 33 9.84 3.13 -2.61
N ALA A 34 10.61 3.88 -3.40
CA ALA A 34 11.57 3.36 -4.36
C ALA A 34 12.99 3.63 -3.87
N LEU A 35 13.89 2.69 -4.13
CA LEU A 35 15.30 2.78 -3.79
C LEU A 35 16.13 2.62 -5.06
N ASP A 36 17.04 3.54 -5.32
CA ASP A 36 18.01 3.36 -6.40
C ASP A 36 19.08 2.36 -5.95
N VAL A 37 19.39 1.39 -6.81
CA VAL A 37 20.40 0.35 -6.55
C VAL A 37 21.62 0.55 -7.45
N ALA A 38 22.81 0.40 -6.87
CA ALA A 38 24.08 0.50 -7.58
C ALA A 38 25.15 -0.41 -6.98
N PRO A 39 26.24 -0.70 -7.71
CA PRO A 39 27.36 -1.45 -7.18
C PRO A 39 28.13 -0.73 -6.06
N ASP A 40 28.54 -1.50 -5.06
CA ASP A 40 29.44 -1.08 -3.99
C ASP A 40 30.53 -2.15 -3.77
N PRO A 41 31.79 -1.86 -4.15
CA PRO A 41 32.91 -2.78 -3.97
C PRO A 41 33.29 -3.05 -2.51
N ALA A 42 33.00 -2.14 -1.58
CA ALA A 42 33.31 -2.34 -0.16
C ALA A 42 32.34 -3.34 0.49
N ILE A 43 31.09 -3.36 0.03
CA ILE A 43 30.09 -4.37 0.41
C ILE A 43 30.25 -5.65 -0.43
N GLY A 44 30.83 -5.53 -1.64
CA GLY A 44 31.02 -6.65 -2.56
C GLY A 44 29.74 -7.06 -3.29
N SER A 45 28.87 -6.10 -3.60
CA SER A 45 27.58 -6.35 -4.26
C SER A 45 27.32 -5.33 -5.37
N ASP A 46 26.73 -5.79 -6.49
CA ASP A 46 26.27 -4.92 -7.58
C ASP A 46 24.90 -4.26 -7.29
N TYR A 47 24.22 -4.67 -6.21
CA TYR A 47 22.84 -4.32 -5.90
C TYR A 47 22.72 -3.75 -4.49
N VAL A 48 23.35 -2.60 -4.24
CA VAL A 48 23.25 -1.90 -2.95
C VAL A 48 22.32 -0.71 -3.10
N ALA A 49 21.31 -0.64 -2.24
CA ALA A 49 20.43 0.52 -2.15
C ALA A 49 21.23 1.76 -1.69
N GLN A 50 21.20 2.80 -2.50
CA GLN A 50 21.99 4.03 -2.28
C GLN A 50 21.15 5.13 -1.62
N ASN A 51 19.86 5.10 -1.86
CA ASN A 51 18.91 6.09 -1.40
C ASN A 51 17.52 5.47 -1.34
N TRP A 52 16.57 6.29 -0.93
CA TRP A 52 15.16 5.95 -0.98
C TRP A 52 14.33 7.23 -1.16
N ARG A 53 13.18 7.11 -1.81
CA ARG A 53 12.22 8.19 -2.00
C ARG A 53 10.81 7.65 -1.98
N ALA A 54 9.86 8.42 -1.46
CA ALA A 54 8.46 8.09 -1.64
C ALA A 54 8.06 8.27 -3.12
N ILE A 55 7.33 7.31 -3.66
CA ILE A 55 6.73 7.40 -5.01
C ILE A 55 5.22 7.58 -4.95
N VAL A 56 4.58 7.05 -3.90
CA VAL A 56 3.16 7.26 -3.59
C VAL A 56 3.03 7.38 -2.08
N VAL A 57 2.31 8.38 -1.60
CA VAL A 57 2.05 8.59 -0.17
C VAL A 57 0.55 8.65 0.04
N GLY A 58 0.06 7.85 0.99
CA GLY A 58 -1.34 7.88 1.40
C GLY A 58 -1.65 9.19 2.10
N GLN A 59 -2.89 9.67 1.95
CA GLN A 59 -3.34 10.92 2.54
C GLN A 59 -4.40 10.63 3.59
N GLU A 60 -4.11 10.96 4.85
CA GLU A 60 -5.10 10.95 5.93
C GLU A 60 -6.25 11.91 5.58
N MET A 61 -7.50 11.43 5.70
CA MET A 61 -8.70 12.19 5.41
C MET A 61 -9.85 11.77 6.31
N SER A 62 -10.62 12.73 6.80
CA SER A 62 -11.84 12.46 7.55
C SER A 62 -13.06 12.82 6.71
N TYR A 63 -14.01 11.89 6.63
CA TYR A 63 -15.29 12.10 5.99
C TYR A 63 -16.39 12.24 7.04
N GLY A 64 -17.24 13.25 6.91
CA GLY A 64 -18.38 13.43 7.81
C GLY A 64 -19.37 12.26 7.71
N GLN A 65 -20.13 12.02 8.78
CA GLN A 65 -21.06 10.88 8.90
C GLN A 65 -22.12 10.78 7.79
N GLY A 66 -22.47 11.90 7.13
CA GLY A 66 -23.40 11.91 5.99
C GLY A 66 -22.73 11.70 4.62
N SER A 67 -21.41 11.50 4.59
CA SER A 67 -20.66 11.25 3.35
C SER A 67 -20.83 9.79 2.92
N PRO A 68 -20.91 9.50 1.61
CA PRO A 68 -20.82 8.11 1.11
C PRO A 68 -19.46 7.46 1.42
N TYR A 69 -18.48 8.23 1.87
CA TYR A 69 -17.14 7.76 2.24
C TYR A 69 -16.91 7.75 3.76
N ALA A 70 -17.97 7.96 4.56
CA ALA A 70 -17.88 7.85 6.02
C ALA A 70 -17.27 6.50 6.44
N GLY A 71 -16.38 6.52 7.43
CA GLY A 71 -15.66 5.32 7.88
C GLY A 71 -14.28 5.11 7.25
N ASN A 72 -13.98 5.76 6.12
CA ASN A 72 -12.60 5.80 5.61
C ASN A 72 -11.79 6.86 6.39
N THR A 73 -10.55 6.55 6.75
CA THR A 73 -9.60 7.47 7.38
C THR A 73 -8.47 7.90 6.45
N CYS A 74 -8.42 7.31 5.25
CA CYS A 74 -7.56 7.70 4.15
C CYS A 74 -8.40 8.21 2.97
N SER A 75 -7.80 9.08 2.15
CA SER A 75 -8.43 9.63 0.96
C SER A 75 -8.84 8.51 0.00
N VAL A 76 -10.15 8.40 -0.27
CA VAL A 76 -10.70 7.40 -1.20
C VAL A 76 -10.24 7.57 -2.65
N ASN A 77 -9.46 8.61 -2.97
CA ASN A 77 -8.84 8.84 -4.27
C ASN A 77 -7.32 8.58 -4.27
N GLY A 78 -6.75 8.13 -3.15
CA GLY A 78 -5.33 7.80 -2.98
C GLY A 78 -5.13 6.40 -2.43
N ILE A 79 -3.89 6.07 -2.06
CA ILE A 79 -3.53 4.77 -1.45
C ILE A 79 -3.81 4.79 0.06
N ALA A 80 -4.20 3.64 0.61
CA ALA A 80 -4.27 3.38 2.05
C ALA A 80 -3.59 2.05 2.40
N ASN A 81 -2.65 2.07 3.33
CA ASN A 81 -1.96 0.87 3.85
C ASN A 81 -1.49 -0.10 2.75
N PRO A 82 -0.67 0.37 1.78
CA PRO A 82 -0.14 -0.52 0.74
C PRO A 82 0.75 -1.60 1.37
N ASP A 83 0.56 -2.85 0.96
CA ASP A 83 1.34 -4.00 1.43
C ASP A 83 2.05 -4.69 0.26
N ASN A 84 1.28 -5.08 -0.75
CA ASN A 84 1.76 -5.94 -1.82
C ASN A 84 2.07 -5.16 -3.11
N VAL A 85 3.13 -5.55 -3.84
CA VAL A 85 3.49 -4.94 -5.12
C VAL A 85 3.91 -5.94 -6.20
N THR A 86 3.64 -5.62 -7.47
CA THR A 86 4.26 -6.31 -8.62
C THR A 86 4.51 -5.36 -9.77
N PHE A 87 5.63 -5.50 -10.46
CA PHE A 87 5.98 -4.64 -11.58
C PHE A 87 5.57 -5.28 -12.91
N MET A 88 4.80 -4.56 -13.72
CA MET A 88 4.45 -4.98 -15.07
C MET A 88 5.60 -4.66 -16.04
N VAL A 89 6.58 -5.56 -16.10
CA VAL A 89 7.75 -5.44 -16.99
C VAL A 89 7.29 -5.18 -18.43
N GLY A 90 7.83 -4.12 -19.03
CA GLY A 90 7.49 -3.68 -20.40
C GLY A 90 6.35 -2.66 -20.50
N TYR A 91 5.70 -2.31 -19.39
CA TYR A 91 4.56 -1.39 -19.34
C TYR A 91 4.77 -0.18 -18.42
N ASP A 92 5.94 -0.07 -17.79
CA ASP A 92 6.27 0.99 -16.83
C ASP A 92 5.18 1.22 -15.77
N THR A 93 4.56 0.12 -15.32
CA THR A 93 3.43 0.16 -14.39
C THR A 93 3.73 -0.70 -13.17
N LEU A 94 3.59 -0.11 -11.98
CA LEU A 94 3.64 -0.80 -10.70
C LEU A 94 2.21 -1.07 -10.25
N ILE A 95 1.88 -2.34 -9.99
CA ILE A 95 0.63 -2.70 -9.34
C ILE A 95 0.86 -2.72 -7.83
N ILE A 96 -0.05 -2.09 -7.10
CA ILE A 96 0.00 -1.91 -5.65
C ILE A 96 -1.32 -2.42 -5.07
N GLY A 97 -1.25 -3.37 -4.14
CA GLY A 97 -2.38 -3.87 -3.37
C GLY A 97 -2.40 -3.29 -1.96
N GLU A 98 -3.59 -2.96 -1.47
CA GLU A 98 -3.83 -2.54 -0.10
C GLU A 98 -4.13 -3.74 0.82
N ASP A 99 -3.71 -3.60 2.08
CA ASP A 99 -4.12 -4.41 3.23
C ASP A 99 -4.43 -3.44 4.39
N THR A 100 -5.69 -3.01 4.47
CA THR A 100 -6.13 -1.95 5.37
C THR A 100 -6.75 -2.47 6.65
N GLY A 101 -6.18 -2.09 7.79
CA GLY A 101 -6.86 -2.23 9.08
C GLY A 101 -7.82 -1.08 9.39
N SER A 102 -7.53 0.14 8.93
CA SER A 102 -8.31 1.33 9.31
C SER A 102 -8.37 2.46 8.27
N GLY A 103 -7.63 2.36 7.18
CA GLY A 103 -7.54 3.36 6.12
C GLY A 103 -8.78 3.39 5.22
N HIS A 104 -8.87 2.48 4.27
CA HIS A 104 -10.09 2.26 3.48
C HIS A 104 -10.99 1.21 4.15
N GLN A 105 -12.29 1.25 3.89
CA GLN A 105 -13.22 0.19 4.33
C GLN A 105 -13.16 -1.07 3.45
N ASN A 106 -12.85 -0.86 2.18
CA ASN A 106 -12.65 -1.90 1.19
C ASN A 106 -11.28 -1.66 0.57
N ASP A 107 -10.43 -2.67 0.58
CA ASP A 107 -9.12 -2.57 -0.04
C ASP A 107 -9.23 -2.38 -1.56
N ALA A 108 -8.26 -1.67 -2.09
CA ALA A 108 -8.13 -1.42 -3.51
C ALA A 108 -6.83 -1.99 -4.08
N VAL A 109 -6.86 -2.28 -5.37
CA VAL A 109 -5.65 -2.49 -6.17
C VAL A 109 -5.50 -1.31 -7.10
N TRP A 110 -4.29 -0.77 -7.17
CA TRP A 110 -3.94 0.39 -7.96
C TRP A 110 -2.88 0.05 -9.00
N ALA A 111 -3.04 0.62 -10.19
CA ALA A 111 -1.99 0.72 -11.20
C ALA A 111 -1.34 2.09 -11.10
N TYR A 112 -0.05 2.12 -10.78
CA TYR A 112 0.77 3.31 -10.70
C TYR A 112 1.66 3.39 -11.94
N ASP A 113 1.44 4.41 -12.76
CA ASP A 113 2.27 4.73 -13.92
C ASP A 113 3.60 5.32 -13.44
N MET A 114 4.72 4.64 -13.72
CA MET A 114 6.04 5.03 -13.26
C MET A 114 6.61 6.26 -13.97
N LEU A 115 6.07 6.60 -15.14
CA LEU A 115 6.52 7.75 -15.93
C LEU A 115 5.77 9.02 -15.51
N THR A 116 4.46 8.94 -15.35
CA THR A 116 3.60 10.10 -15.05
C THR A 116 3.28 10.25 -13.58
N GLY A 117 3.53 9.22 -12.77
CA GLY A 117 3.11 9.17 -11.36
C GLY A 117 1.59 9.05 -11.16
N LYS A 118 0.86 8.61 -12.20
CA LYS A 118 -0.61 8.53 -12.13
C LYS A 118 -1.02 7.26 -11.40
N LEU A 119 -1.75 7.42 -10.30
CA LEU A 119 -2.37 6.32 -9.56
C LEU A 119 -3.80 6.08 -10.06
N THR A 120 -4.09 4.88 -10.55
CA THR A 120 -5.40 4.51 -11.10
C THR A 120 -5.94 3.28 -10.38
N ARG A 121 -7.12 3.38 -9.77
CA ARG A 121 -7.78 2.22 -9.15
C ARG A 121 -8.23 1.26 -10.24
N ILE A 122 -7.87 -0.02 -10.10
CA ILE A 122 -8.23 -1.08 -11.06
C ILE A 122 -9.12 -2.16 -10.44
N LEU A 123 -9.18 -2.24 -9.10
CA LEU A 123 -10.04 -3.17 -8.38
C LEU A 123 -10.40 -2.60 -6.99
N THR A 124 -11.58 -2.97 -6.48
CA THR A 124 -11.98 -2.82 -5.08
C THR A 124 -12.47 -4.18 -4.59
N THR A 125 -12.02 -4.60 -3.40
CA THR A 125 -12.35 -5.89 -2.81
C THR A 125 -13.68 -5.86 -2.06
N PRO A 126 -14.28 -7.02 -1.74
CA PRO A 126 -15.32 -7.12 -0.72
C PRO A 126 -14.88 -6.53 0.63
N TYR A 127 -15.87 -6.25 1.48
CA TYR A 127 -15.60 -5.63 2.79
C TYR A 127 -14.78 -6.55 3.71
N GLY A 128 -13.92 -5.96 4.54
CA GLY A 128 -13.13 -6.68 5.55
C GLY A 128 -12.24 -7.76 4.93
N SER A 129 -11.66 -7.46 3.78
CA SER A 129 -10.79 -8.36 3.02
C SER A 129 -9.56 -7.59 2.58
N GLU A 130 -8.43 -8.28 2.42
CA GLU A 130 -7.21 -7.68 1.88
C GLU A 130 -6.99 -8.07 0.42
N THR A 131 -6.12 -7.32 -0.24
CA THR A 131 -5.49 -7.76 -1.48
C THR A 131 -4.13 -8.37 -1.19
N THR A 132 -3.89 -9.58 -1.69
CA THR A 132 -2.58 -10.22 -1.61
C THR A 132 -2.12 -10.70 -2.97
N SER A 133 -0.81 -10.91 -3.08
CA SER A 133 -0.23 -11.68 -4.18
C SER A 133 -0.59 -11.16 -5.59
N PRO A 134 -0.41 -9.86 -5.90
CA PRO A 134 -0.54 -9.41 -7.27
C PRO A 134 0.60 -10.02 -8.10
N TYR A 135 0.28 -10.68 -9.20
CA TYR A 135 1.27 -11.31 -10.08
C TYR A 135 1.01 -10.97 -11.53
N TRP A 136 2.07 -10.51 -12.21
CA TRP A 136 2.06 -10.25 -13.64
C TRP A 136 2.74 -11.36 -14.43
N TYR A 137 2.00 -11.95 -15.38
CA TYR A 137 2.51 -12.89 -16.36
C TYR A 137 2.49 -12.20 -17.73
N PRO A 138 3.65 -11.70 -18.23
CA PRO A 138 3.69 -10.85 -19.42
C PRO A 138 3.33 -11.58 -20.71
N ASP A 139 3.59 -12.88 -20.80
CA ASP A 139 3.31 -13.70 -21.97
C ASP A 139 3.00 -15.14 -21.57
N LEU A 140 1.72 -15.50 -21.64
CA LEU A 140 1.24 -16.86 -21.55
C LEU A 140 0.42 -17.16 -22.82
N GLY A 141 1.11 -17.64 -23.86
CA GLY A 141 0.49 -17.97 -25.14
C GLY A 141 0.09 -16.73 -25.97
N GLY A 142 0.85 -15.64 -25.87
CA GLY A 142 0.61 -14.37 -26.58
C GLY A 142 -0.29 -13.39 -25.83
N PHE A 143 -0.71 -13.70 -24.60
CA PHE A 143 -1.55 -12.85 -23.77
C PHE A 143 -0.89 -12.54 -22.43
N GLY A 144 -1.10 -11.32 -21.94
CA GLY A 144 -0.69 -10.90 -20.59
C GLY A 144 -1.80 -11.18 -19.56
N TYR A 145 -1.42 -11.62 -18.36
CA TYR A 145 -2.34 -11.90 -17.26
C TYR A 145 -1.88 -11.19 -15.99
N LEU A 146 -2.74 -10.33 -15.45
CA LEU A 146 -2.63 -9.83 -14.09
C LEU A 146 -3.51 -10.71 -13.20
N LYS A 147 -2.91 -11.36 -12.21
CA LYS A 147 -3.63 -12.13 -11.18
C LYS A 147 -3.61 -11.35 -9.87
N LEU A 148 -4.74 -11.39 -9.19
CA LEU A 148 -4.97 -10.75 -7.89
C LEU A 148 -5.66 -11.77 -6.99
N VAL A 149 -5.38 -11.74 -5.69
CA VAL A 149 -6.04 -12.59 -4.70
C VAL A 149 -6.74 -11.68 -3.69
N VAL A 150 -8.01 -11.99 -3.43
CA VAL A 150 -8.75 -11.43 -2.29
C VAL A 150 -8.61 -12.44 -1.16
N GLN A 151 -7.87 -12.09 -0.11
CA GLN A 151 -7.74 -12.96 1.06
C GLN A 151 -8.87 -12.66 2.05
N HIS A 152 -9.24 -13.69 2.81
CA HIS A 152 -10.15 -13.64 3.97
C HIS A 152 -11.36 -12.68 3.82
N PRO A 153 -12.18 -12.80 2.76
CA PRO A 153 -13.33 -11.92 2.59
C PRO A 153 -14.22 -11.90 3.82
N TYR A 154 -14.50 -10.69 4.33
CA TYR A 154 -15.24 -10.41 5.57
C TYR A 154 -14.51 -10.82 6.88
N GLY A 155 -13.23 -11.15 6.82
CA GLY A 155 -12.40 -11.67 7.92
C GLY A 155 -11.67 -10.63 8.75
N GLU A 156 -11.27 -9.48 8.19
CA GLU A 156 -10.61 -8.37 8.91
C GLU A 156 -11.58 -7.54 9.77
N SER A 157 -12.86 -7.94 9.80
CA SER A 157 -13.88 -7.21 10.56
C SER A 157 -14.03 -7.74 11.99
N ASP A 158 -14.26 -6.80 12.91
CA ASP A 158 -14.97 -7.02 14.17
C ASP A 158 -16.43 -7.46 13.90
N SER A 159 -16.59 -8.66 13.34
CA SER A 159 -17.78 -9.52 13.31
C SER A 159 -19.18 -8.88 13.36
N ASN A 160 -19.51 -7.79 12.63
CA ASN A 160 -20.91 -7.31 12.57
C ASN A 160 -21.35 -6.34 11.46
N GLN A 161 -20.55 -5.96 10.46
CA GLN A 161 -21.01 -4.95 9.48
C GLN A 161 -20.66 -5.27 8.03
N SER A 162 -21.47 -6.12 7.38
CA SER A 162 -21.88 -5.95 5.98
C SER A 162 -23.04 -6.88 5.66
N THR A 163 -24.28 -6.37 5.67
CA THR A 163 -25.49 -7.12 5.27
C THR A 163 -25.91 -6.89 3.82
N GLY A 164 -25.06 -6.30 2.96
CA GLY A 164 -25.39 -6.16 1.54
C GLY A 164 -26.60 -5.26 1.26
N PRO A 165 -26.99 -5.10 -0.01
CA PRO A 165 -27.23 -3.80 -0.60
C PRO A 165 -28.71 -3.39 -0.51
N MET A 166 -28.95 -2.13 -0.16
CA MET A 166 -30.26 -1.55 0.21
C MET A 166 -30.65 -1.81 1.67
N ASP A 167 -30.30 -0.86 2.53
CA ASP A 167 -31.16 -0.36 3.61
C ASP A 167 -31.08 1.17 3.59
#